data_AF-A0A0B6Z628-F1
#
_entry.id   AF-A0A0B6Z628-F1
#
_cell.length_a   1.000
_cell.length_b   1.000
_cell.length_c   1.000
_cell.angle_alpha   90.00
_cell.angle_beta   90.00
_cell.angle_gamma   90.00
#
_symmetry.space_group_name_H-M   'P 1'
#
loop_
_entity.id
_entity.type
_entity.pdbx_description
1 polymer ?
#
loop_
_entity_poly.entity_id
_entity_poly.type
_entity_poly.pdbx_seq_one_letter_code
_entity_poly.pdbx_strand_id
1 'polypeptide(L)' 'TSGHCFVTTANLDGETNLKKFYCLRETRDSNNPERLGQLSASITCNPQVADLYIFKGVMSFGSEAGSR' A
#
# COMPACT_ATOMS: atom_id res chain seq x y z
N THR A 1 12.34 7.54 -7.10
CA THR A 1 12.73 6.11 -7.02
C THR A 1 11.81 5.29 -7.91
N SER A 2 12.12 4.02 -8.18
CA SER A 2 11.36 3.16 -9.10
C SER A 2 10.00 2.66 -8.54
N GLY A 3 9.68 2.96 -7.28
CA GLY A 3 8.37 2.68 -6.67
C GLY A 3 8.03 1.20 -6.53
N HIS A 4 9.04 0.33 -6.36
CA HIS A 4 8.83 -1.09 -6.13
C HIS A 4 9.82 -1.67 -5.12
N CYS A 5 9.43 -2.80 -4.52
CA CYS A 5 10.26 -3.61 -3.64
C CYS A 5 10.09 -5.09 -3.95
N PHE A 6 10.98 -5.90 -3.37
CA PHE A 6 10.94 -7.35 -3.44
C PHE A 6 10.76 -7.91 -2.03
N VAL A 7 9.82 -8.83 -1.86
CA VAL A 7 9.45 -9.39 -0.56
C VAL A 7 9.45 -10.91 -0.67
N THR A 8 9.98 -11.58 0.36
CA THR A 8 9.85 -13.02 0.53
C THR A 8 8.56 -13.32 1.28
N THR A 9 7.74 -14.22 0.75
CA THR A 9 6.48 -14.65 1.37
C THR A 9 6.51 -16.10 1.86
N ALA A 10 7.68 -16.73 1.95
CA ALA A 10 7.84 -18.13 2.38
C ALA A 10 7.08 -18.47 3.68
N ASN A 11 7.00 -17.55 4.64
CA ASN A 11 6.26 -17.75 5.90
C ASN A 11 4.74 -17.61 5.77
N LEU A 12 4.26 -16.99 4.68
CA LEU A 12 2.85 -16.73 4.41
C LEU A 12 2.23 -17.78 3.49
N ASP A 13 2.94 -18.17 2.42
CA ASP A 13 2.43 -19.08 1.38
C ASP A 13 3.39 -20.24 1.02
N GLY A 14 4.57 -20.31 1.62
CA GLY A 14 5.57 -21.34 1.33
C GLY A 14 6.38 -21.10 0.05
N GLU A 15 6.15 -19.99 -0.66
CA GLU A 15 6.90 -19.66 -1.87
C GLU A 15 8.32 -19.16 -1.56
N THR A 16 9.30 -19.64 -2.31
CA THR A 16 10.72 -19.26 -2.18
C THR A 16 11.12 -18.11 -3.10
N ASN A 17 10.32 -17.80 -4.12
CA ASN A 17 10.54 -16.69 -5.03
C ASN A 17 10.30 -15.33 -4.36
N LEU A 18 11.02 -14.32 -4.85
CA LEU A 18 10.76 -12.94 -4.48
C LEU A 18 9.52 -12.43 -5.21
N LYS A 19 8.54 -11.94 -4.47
CA LYS A 19 7.37 -11.25 -5.02
C LYS A 19 7.66 -9.76 -5.16
N LYS A 20 7.37 -9.20 -6.33
CA LYS A 20 7.57 -7.78 -6.62
C LYS A 20 6.30 -7.00 -6.29
N PHE A 21 6.42 -5.99 -5.43
CA PHE A 21 5.32 -5.10 -5.04
C PHE A 21 5.57 -3.69 -5.53
N TYR A 22 4.50 -2.97 -5.87
CA TYR A 22 4.55 -1.59 -6.34
C TYR A 22 3.85 -0.67 -5.36
N CYS A 23 4.40 0.52 -5.15
CA CYS A 23 3.71 1.59 -4.45
C CYS A 23 2.66 2.23 -5.36
N LEU A 24 1.67 2.90 -4.75
CA LEU A 24 0.81 3.83 -5.47
C LEU A 24 1.67 4.92 -6.12
N ARG A 25 1.26 5.39 -7.29
CA ARG A 25 2.02 6.41 -8.03
C ARG A 25 2.07 7.71 -7.23
N GLU A 26 0.96 8.03 -6.58
CA GLU A 26 0.68 9.24 -5.82
C GLU A 26 1.55 9.34 -4.55
N THR A 27 1.97 8.21 -3.97
CA THR A 27 2.80 8.17 -2.76
C THR A 27 4.30 8.01 -3.05
N ARG A 28 4.69 7.90 -4.33
CA ARG A 28 6.09 7.61 -4.73
C ARG A 28 7.08 8.68 -4.28
N ASP A 29 6.62 9.92 -4.17
CA ASP A 29 7.45 11.07 -3.78
C ASP A 29 7.46 11.31 -2.26
N SER A 30 6.68 10.55 -1.49
CA SER A 30 6.71 10.54 -0.02
C SER A 30 7.91 9.72 0.50
N ASN A 31 9.11 10.05 0.04
CA ASN A 31 10.33 9.25 0.21
C ASN A 31 11.27 9.73 1.33
N ASN A 32 10.86 10.73 2.10
CA ASN A 32 11.54 11.22 3.29
C ASN A 32 10.51 11.63 4.36
N PRO A 33 10.91 11.77 5.63
CA PRO A 33 10.00 12.10 6.72
C PRO A 33 9.21 13.40 6.49
N GLU A 34 9.83 14.44 5.91
CA GLU A 34 9.20 15.74 5.70
C GLU A 34 8.07 15.66 4.66
N ARG A 35 8.32 15.00 3.53
CA ARG A 35 7.32 14.79 2.45
C ARG A 35 6.23 13.83 2.87
N LEU A 36 6.56 12.81 3.67
CA LEU A 36 5.56 11.91 4.24
C LEU A 36 4.66 12.63 5.24
N GLY A 37 5.21 13.52 6.07
CA GLY A 37 4.44 14.30 7.04
C GLY A 37 3.44 15.28 6.42
N GLN A 38 3.55 15.57 5.12
CA GLN A 38 2.62 16.40 4.37
C GLN A 38 1.48 15.60 3.71
N LEU A 39 1.54 14.26 3.75
CA LEU A 39 0.53 13.40 3.13
C LEU A 39 -0.76 13.40 3.95
N SER A 40 -1.84 13.94 3.36
CA SER A 40 -3.19 13.87 3.91
C SER A 40 -4.06 12.98 3.03
N ALA A 41 -4.33 11.76 3.50
CA ALA A 41 -5.13 10.77 2.79
C ALA A 41 -5.83 9.82 3.76
N SER A 42 -6.86 9.13 3.29
CA SER A 42 -7.49 8.00 4.00
C SER A 42 -7.55 6.77 3.12
N ILE A 43 -7.66 5.60 3.75
CA ILE A 43 -7.80 4.33 3.05
C ILE A 43 -9.10 3.69 3.51
N THR A 44 -10.00 3.42 2.58
CA THR A 44 -11.17 2.56 2.80
C THR A 44 -10.89 1.19 2.22
N CYS A 45 -11.06 0.13 3.00
CA CYS A 45 -10.85 -1.24 2.52
C CYS A 45 -11.94 -2.19 3.01
N ASN A 46 -12.02 -3.35 2.37
CA ASN A 46 -12.92 -4.41 2.79
C ASN A 46 -12.52 -4.96 4.18
N PRO A 47 -13.46 -5.57 4.92
CA PRO A 47 -13.14 -6.35 6.11
C PRO A 47 -12.15 -7.48 5.81
N GLN A 48 -11.54 -8.03 6.86
CA GLN A 48 -10.64 -9.18 6.74
C GLN A 48 -11.32 -10.34 6.02
N VAL A 49 -10.63 -10.93 5.05
CA VAL A 49 -11.03 -12.15 4.34
C VAL A 49 -9.93 -13.19 4.47
N ALA A 50 -10.28 -14.47 4.37
CA ALA A 50 -9.32 -15.57 4.51
C ALA A 50 -8.40 -15.74 3.29
N ASP A 51 -8.68 -15.06 2.18
CA ASP A 51 -7.88 -15.15 0.95
C ASP A 51 -6.62 -14.28 1.05
N LEU A 52 -5.46 -14.93 1.13
CA LEU A 52 -4.15 -14.28 1.25
C LEU A 52 -3.73 -13.49 0.00
N TYR A 53 -4.35 -13.75 -1.14
CA TYR A 53 -3.98 -13.14 -2.42
C TYR A 53 -4.84 -11.92 -2.78
N ILE A 54 -5.86 -11.61 -1.98
CA ILE A 54 -6.82 -10.55 -2.30
C ILE A 54 -6.82 -9.49 -1.20
N PHE A 55 -6.41 -8.29 -1.59
CA PHE A 55 -6.69 -7.06 -0.85
C PHE A 55 -7.46 -6.09 -1.75
N LYS A 56 -8.52 -5.47 -1.22
CA LYS A 56 -9.30 -4.44 -1.89
C LYS A 56 -9.40 -3.21 -1.02
N GLY A 57 -8.80 -2.11 -1.48
CA GLY A 57 -8.86 -0.82 -0.82
C GLY A 57 -8.69 0.34 -1.79
N VAL A 58 -9.16 1.50 -1.38
CA VAL A 58 -9.08 2.77 -2.11
C VAL A 58 -8.45 3.80 -1.19
N MET A 59 -7.37 4.43 -1.67
CA MET A 59 -6.76 5.58 -1.01
C MET A 59 -7.34 6.87 -1.61
N SER A 60 -7.90 7.73 -0.75
CA SER A 60 -8.46 9.04 -1.11
C SER A 60 -7.54 10.15 -0.60
N PHE A 61 -7.21 11.11 -1.46
CA PHE A 61 -6.33 12.24 -1.14
C PHE A 61 -7.15 13.52 -0.96
N GLY A 62 -6.73 14.42 -0.07
CA GLY A 62 -7.39 15.73 0.14
C GLY A 62 -8.62 15.68 1.06
N SER A 63 -9.54 16.64 0.93
CA SER A 63 -10.72 16.83 1.81
C SER A 63 -11.74 15.67 1.79
N GLU A 64 -11.66 14.80 0.79
CA GLU A 64 -12.45 13.56 0.67
C GLU A 64 -11.97 12.48 1.66
N ALA A 65 -10.83 12.67 2.33
CA ALA A 65 -10.26 11.69 3.23
C ALA A 65 -11.06 11.47 4.53
N GLY A 66 -12.04 12.33 4.84
CA GLY A 66 -12.81 12.26 6.09
C GLY A 66 -14.32 12.47 5.96
N SER A 67 -14.89 12.42 4.75
CA SER A 67 -16.30 12.75 4.48
C SER A 67 -17.26 11.55 4.43
N ARG A 68 -16.94 10.42 5.07
CA ARG A 68 -17.84 9.27 5.20
C ARG A 68 -18.00 8.81 6.63
#